data_AF-A0A8J1TEI9-F1
#
_entry.id   AF-A0A8J1TEI9-F1
#
_cell.length_a   1.000
_cell.length_b   1.000
_cell.length_c   1.000
_cell.angle_alpha   90.00
_cell.angle_beta   90.00
_cell.angle_gamma   90.00
#
_symmetry.space_group_name_H-M   'P 1'
#
loop_
_entity.id
_entity.type
_entity.pdbx_description
1 polymer ?
#
loop_
_entity_poly.entity_id
_entity_poly.type
_entity_poly.pdbx_seq_one_letter_code
_entity_poly.pdbx_strand_id
1 'polypeptide(L)'
;DLNPSAEHFETYRNSWTAQINRGGLFIVNSSVYSFFRQIELIVRKSLNVSNVVRLNSSNIDQHILEELSVDENVQQAWGEITEHIFDDSLNTLLMKKVLSKFVTLRAKSFVKFWKNKLEDIDRQGTHSLRASLSASRKSKKM
;
A
#
# COMPACT_ATOMS: atom_id res chain seq x y z
N ASP A 1 -3.60 22.71 2.46
CA ASP A 1 -4.14 22.59 3.83
C ASP A 1 -5.48 21.86 3.86
N LEU A 2 -5.46 20.52 3.81
CA LEU A 2 -6.66 19.70 3.99
C LEU A 2 -6.30 18.53 4.90
N ASN A 3 -6.08 18.83 6.16
CA ASN A 3 -6.04 17.81 7.20
C ASN A 3 -7.45 17.83 7.83
N PRO A 4 -8.37 16.91 7.44
CA PRO A 4 -9.67 16.84 8.09
C PRO A 4 -9.47 16.62 9.59
N SER A 5 -10.27 17.28 10.45
CA SER A 5 -10.19 17.04 11.89
C SER A 5 -10.39 15.55 12.19
N ALA A 6 -9.74 15.03 13.24
CA ALA A 6 -9.80 13.61 13.58
C ALA A 6 -11.26 13.10 13.71
N GLU A 7 -12.16 13.96 14.20
CA GLU A 7 -13.60 13.71 14.32
C GLU A 7 -14.31 13.54 12.96
N HIS A 8 -13.96 14.36 11.96
CA HIS A 8 -14.49 14.21 10.60
C HIS A 8 -14.01 12.92 9.94
N PHE A 9 -12.76 12.53 10.20
CA PHE A 9 -12.20 11.30 9.65
C PHE A 9 -12.87 10.05 10.23
N GLU A 10 -13.08 9.98 11.55
CA GLU A 10 -13.76 8.86 12.19
C GLU A 10 -15.21 8.72 11.73
N THR A 11 -15.92 9.85 11.60
CA THR A 11 -17.30 9.87 11.08
C THR A 11 -17.35 9.33 9.66
N TYR A 12 -16.43 9.78 8.79
CA TYR A 12 -16.31 9.27 7.42
C TYR A 12 -15.99 7.77 7.38
N ARG A 13 -15.01 7.32 8.17
CA ARG A 13 -14.57 5.91 8.25
C ARG A 13 -15.74 5.01 8.64
N ASN A 14 -16.51 5.40 9.65
CA ASN A 14 -17.65 4.64 10.13
C ASN A 14 -18.77 4.59 9.09
N SER A 15 -19.08 5.73 8.46
CA SER A 15 -20.08 5.82 7.39
C SER A 15 -19.71 4.94 6.19
N TRP A 16 -18.48 5.03 5.71
CA TRP A 16 -18.00 4.23 4.58
C TRP A 16 -18.01 2.74 4.91
N THR A 17 -17.52 2.35 6.09
CA THR A 17 -17.52 0.94 6.53
C THR A 17 -18.93 0.38 6.58
N ALA A 18 -19.91 1.15 7.09
CA ALA A 18 -21.31 0.74 7.13
C ALA A 18 -21.91 0.54 5.73
N GLN A 19 -21.51 1.33 4.74
CA GLN A 19 -22.00 1.20 3.36
C GLN A 19 -21.47 -0.06 2.67
N ILE A 20 -20.23 -0.45 2.94
CA ILE A 20 -19.60 -1.60 2.27
C ILE A 20 -19.78 -2.92 3.02
N ASN A 21 -20.02 -2.87 4.34
CA ASN A 21 -20.08 -4.06 5.16
C ASN A 21 -21.42 -4.80 4.95
N ARG A 22 -21.34 -5.97 4.34
CA ARG A 22 -22.49 -6.89 4.14
C ARG A 22 -22.55 -8.01 5.18
N GLY A 23 -21.91 -7.81 6.34
CA GLY A 23 -21.84 -8.79 7.43
C GLY A 23 -20.59 -9.67 7.43
N GLY A 24 -19.65 -9.45 6.51
CA GLY A 24 -18.41 -10.24 6.39
C GLY A 24 -17.12 -9.48 6.70
N LEU A 25 -17.19 -8.18 7.00
CA LEU A 25 -16.00 -7.39 7.31
C LEU A 25 -15.71 -7.39 8.81
N PHE A 26 -14.43 -7.56 9.16
CA PHE A 26 -13.96 -7.35 10.51
C PHE A 26 -13.77 -5.85 10.76
N ILE A 27 -14.56 -5.29 11.68
CA ILE A 27 -14.49 -3.88 12.03
C ILE A 27 -13.31 -3.69 13.01
N VAL A 28 -12.39 -2.80 12.66
CA VAL A 28 -11.23 -2.47 13.48
C VAL A 28 -11.47 -1.18 14.27
N ASN A 29 -10.90 -1.09 15.48
CA ASN A 29 -10.91 0.13 16.26
C ASN A 29 -9.89 1.17 15.72
N SER A 30 -9.89 2.36 16.30
CA SER A 30 -9.00 3.45 15.86
C SER A 30 -7.52 3.17 16.12
N SER A 31 -7.17 2.46 17.19
CA SER A 31 -5.78 2.07 17.49
C SER A 31 -5.20 1.14 16.42
N VAL A 32 -5.96 0.11 16.03
CA VAL A 32 -5.59 -0.79 14.93
C VAL A 32 -5.46 -0.05 13.61
N TYR A 33 -6.37 0.89 13.33
CA TYR A 33 -6.26 1.75 12.16
C TYR A 33 -4.99 2.60 12.19
N SER A 34 -4.67 3.22 13.33
CA SER A 34 -3.48 4.04 13.53
C SER A 34 -2.20 3.26 13.26
N PHE A 35 -2.08 2.05 13.81
CA PHE A 35 -0.96 1.15 13.57
C PHE A 35 -0.77 0.84 12.08
N PHE A 36 -1.83 0.42 11.38
CA PHE A 36 -1.73 0.16 9.94
C PHE A 36 -1.42 1.42 9.13
N ARG A 37 -1.85 2.59 9.59
CA ARG A 37 -1.51 3.87 8.96
C ARG A 37 -0.03 4.19 9.11
N GLN A 38 0.59 3.97 10.27
CA GLN A 38 2.03 4.17 10.47
C GLN A 38 2.84 3.25 9.57
N ILE A 39 2.47 1.96 9.52
CA ILE A 39 3.12 0.99 8.63
C ILE A 39 3.01 1.44 7.17
N GLU A 40 1.82 1.87 6.74
CA GLU A 40 1.60 2.31 5.36
C GLU A 40 2.47 3.52 4.98
N LEU A 41 2.69 4.46 5.89
CA LEU A 41 3.55 5.62 5.61
C LEU A 41 4.99 5.19 5.29
N ILE A 42 5.53 4.24 6.04
CA ILE A 42 6.88 3.69 5.81
C ILE A 42 6.91 2.86 4.53
N VAL A 43 5.95 1.96 4.36
CA VAL A 43 5.83 1.12 3.16
C VAL A 43 5.76 1.97 1.89
N ARG A 44 5.00 3.07 1.89
CA ARG A 44 4.87 3.96 0.72
C ARG A 44 6.15 4.74 0.41
N LYS A 45 6.94 5.10 1.43
CA LYS A 45 8.25 5.73 1.22
C LYS A 45 9.21 4.76 0.51
N SER A 46 9.14 3.47 0.83
CA SER A 46 10.04 2.46 0.27
C SER A 46 9.53 1.87 -1.05
N LEU A 47 8.24 1.55 -1.16
CA LEU A 47 7.57 1.08 -2.39
C LEU A 47 7.13 2.24 -3.29
N ASN A 48 8.11 2.95 -3.84
CA ASN A 48 7.91 3.90 -4.93
C ASN A 48 8.79 3.56 -6.14
N VAL A 49 8.43 4.05 -7.32
CA VAL A 49 9.14 3.71 -8.58
C VAL A 49 10.62 4.04 -8.51
N SER A 50 10.97 5.21 -7.97
CA SER A 50 12.35 5.66 -7.87
C SER A 50 13.19 4.72 -7.00
N ASN A 51 12.63 4.26 -5.88
CA ASN A 51 13.31 3.36 -4.96
C ASN A 51 13.35 1.92 -5.49
N VAL A 52 12.29 1.44 -6.13
CA VAL A 52 12.27 0.09 -6.73
C VAL A 52 13.31 -0.02 -7.86
N VAL A 53 13.48 1.01 -8.68
CA VAL A 53 14.53 1.04 -9.72
C VAL A 53 15.92 1.03 -9.09
N ARG A 54 16.14 1.77 -7.99
CA ARG A 54 17.42 1.80 -7.27
C ARG A 54 17.75 0.50 -6.55
N LEU A 55 16.75 -0.18 -6.01
CA LEU A 55 16.87 -1.37 -5.16
C LEU A 55 16.75 -2.69 -5.93
N ASN A 56 16.88 -2.66 -7.26
CA ASN A 56 16.67 -3.80 -8.17
C ASN A 56 17.55 -5.04 -7.87
N SER A 57 18.55 -4.94 -7.00
CA SER A 57 19.43 -6.02 -6.54
C SER A 57 19.28 -6.40 -5.05
N SER A 58 18.39 -5.73 -4.30
CA SER A 58 18.23 -5.91 -2.86
C SER A 58 16.83 -6.43 -2.50
N ASN A 59 16.74 -7.16 -1.40
CA ASN A 59 15.46 -7.63 -0.88
C ASN A 59 14.70 -6.47 -0.23
N ILE A 60 13.89 -5.77 -1.03
CA ILE A 60 13.12 -4.60 -0.60
C ILE A 60 12.17 -4.92 0.56
N ASP A 61 11.62 -6.13 0.60
CA ASP A 61 10.73 -6.56 1.68
C ASP A 61 11.49 -6.60 3.01
N GLN A 62 12.73 -7.10 2.99
CA GLN A 62 13.58 -7.13 4.18
C GLN A 62 13.96 -5.72 4.65
N HIS A 63 14.34 -4.83 3.73
CA HIS A 63 14.63 -3.44 4.07
C HIS A 63 13.44 -2.74 4.74
N ILE A 64 12.24 -2.93 4.20
CA ILE A 64 11.01 -2.37 4.78
C ILE A 64 10.75 -2.96 6.17
N LEU A 65 10.95 -4.26 6.35
CA LEU A 65 10.74 -4.91 7.65
C LEU A 65 11.73 -4.43 8.71
N GLU A 66 12.99 -4.21 8.33
CA GLU A 66 14.01 -3.64 9.20
C GLU A 66 13.61 -2.21 9.62
N GLU A 67 13.21 -1.36 8.67
CA GLU A 67 12.75 0.00 8.94
C GLU A 67 11.53 0.03 9.88
N LEU A 68 10.54 -0.84 9.63
CA LEU A 68 9.35 -0.97 10.48
C LEU A 68 9.67 -1.49 11.89
N SER A 69 10.69 -2.34 12.04
CA SER A 69 11.04 -2.94 13.33
C SER A 69 11.68 -1.96 14.29
N VAL A 70 12.26 -0.86 13.80
CA VAL A 70 12.93 0.16 14.62
C VAL A 70 12.16 1.48 14.71
N ASP A 71 11.05 1.62 13.99
CA ASP A 71 10.25 2.85 14.01
C ASP A 71 9.45 3.00 15.32
N GLU A 72 9.74 4.07 16.06
CA GLU A 72 9.13 4.34 17.37
C GLU A 72 7.60 4.49 17.29
N ASN A 73 7.06 5.09 16.22
CA ASN A 73 5.61 5.28 16.10
C ASN A 73 4.90 3.95 15.83
N VAL A 74 5.52 3.05 15.06
CA VAL A 74 5.01 1.70 14.84
C VAL A 74 5.06 0.89 16.14
N GLN A 75 6.16 0.97 16.90
CA GLN A 75 6.30 0.29 18.19
C GLN A 75 5.28 0.79 19.22
N GLN A 76 5.10 2.11 19.33
CA GLN A 76 4.11 2.70 20.22
C GLN A 76 2.69 2.27 19.85
N ALA A 77 2.30 2.42 18.57
CA ALA A 77 0.96 2.03 18.13
C ALA A 77 0.70 0.52 18.28
N TRP A 78 1.73 -0.31 18.17
CA TRP A 78 1.64 -1.74 18.45
C TRP A 78 1.43 -2.02 19.94
N GLY A 79 2.14 -1.31 20.82
CA GLY A 79 1.96 -1.39 22.27
C GLY A 79 0.53 -1.05 22.70
N GLU A 80 -0.07 -0.01 22.11
CA GLU A 80 -1.47 0.39 22.36
C GLU A 80 -2.48 -0.71 21.98
N ILE A 81 -2.18 -1.54 20.97
CA ILE A 81 -3.07 -2.63 20.54
C ILE A 81 -2.86 -3.89 21.39
N THR A 82 -1.66 -4.07 21.90
CA THR A 82 -1.22 -5.30 22.57
C THR A 82 -1.02 -5.15 24.07
N GLU A 83 -1.59 -4.10 24.68
CA GLU A 83 -1.43 -3.78 26.11
C GLU A 83 -1.81 -4.93 27.06
N HIS A 84 -2.62 -5.89 26.60
CA HIS A 84 -3.03 -7.06 27.38
C HIS A 84 -2.22 -8.33 27.09
N ILE A 85 -1.22 -8.28 26.21
CA ILE A 85 -0.33 -9.39 25.89
C ILE A 85 0.92 -9.30 26.78
N PHE A 86 0.92 -10.07 27.87
CA PHE A 86 2.01 -10.07 28.86
C PHE A 86 3.23 -10.93 28.48
N ASP A 87 3.10 -11.77 27.46
CA ASP A 87 4.22 -12.57 26.95
C ASP A 87 4.94 -11.78 25.84
N ASP A 88 6.08 -11.20 26.19
CA ASP A 88 6.92 -10.40 25.28
C ASP A 88 7.38 -11.19 24.04
N SER A 89 7.62 -12.50 24.20
CA SER A 89 8.08 -13.35 23.12
C SER A 89 6.96 -13.58 22.09
N LEU A 90 5.74 -13.82 22.59
CA LEU A 90 4.54 -13.95 21.77
C LEU A 90 4.20 -12.62 21.11
N ASN A 91 4.28 -11.52 21.86
CA ASN A 91 4.01 -10.16 21.38
C ASN A 91 4.93 -9.81 20.20
N THR A 92 6.24 -10.00 20.37
CA THR A 92 7.24 -9.79 19.32
C THR A 92 7.01 -10.68 18.09
N LEU A 93 6.71 -11.97 18.31
CA LEU A 93 6.44 -12.92 17.23
C LEU A 93 5.19 -12.51 16.43
N LEU A 94 4.15 -12.05 17.12
CA LEU A 94 2.90 -11.60 16.51
C LEU A 94 3.15 -10.34 15.66
N MET A 95 3.86 -9.35 16.21
CA MET A 95 4.23 -8.14 15.48
C MET A 95 4.97 -8.49 14.18
N LYS A 96 5.99 -9.34 14.27
CA LYS A 96 6.78 -9.77 13.10
C LYS A 96 5.89 -10.43 12.04
N LYS A 97 4.94 -11.29 12.43
CA LYS A 97 4.00 -11.92 11.51
C LYS A 97 3.07 -10.91 10.84
N VAL A 98 2.54 -9.96 11.60
CA VAL A 98 1.64 -8.92 11.09
C VAL A 98 2.36 -8.02 10.10
N LEU A 99 3.55 -7.51 10.47
CA LEU A 99 4.37 -6.67 9.59
C LEU A 99 4.76 -7.41 8.31
N SER A 100 5.28 -8.62 8.42
CA SER A 100 5.65 -9.46 7.27
C SER A 100 4.46 -9.65 6.32
N LYS A 101 3.29 -10.00 6.86
CA LYS A 101 2.08 -10.19 6.05
C LYS A 101 1.65 -8.91 5.36
N PHE A 102 1.68 -7.78 6.06
CA PHE A 102 1.28 -6.48 5.51
C PHE A 102 2.21 -6.05 4.37
N VAL A 103 3.54 -6.12 4.58
CA VAL A 103 4.54 -5.78 3.56
C VAL A 103 4.36 -6.65 2.32
N THR A 104 4.22 -7.98 2.47
CA THR A 104 3.97 -8.88 1.34
C THR A 104 2.70 -8.52 0.57
N LEU A 105 1.61 -8.19 1.26
CA LEU A 105 0.35 -7.78 0.61
C LEU A 105 0.53 -6.49 -0.19
N ARG A 106 1.23 -5.50 0.38
CA ARG A 106 1.48 -4.21 -0.27
C ARG A 106 2.43 -4.33 -1.46
N ALA A 107 3.52 -5.08 -1.33
CA ALA A 107 4.45 -5.35 -2.42
C ALA A 107 3.74 -6.02 -3.61
N LYS A 108 2.94 -7.07 -3.36
CA LYS A 108 2.14 -7.73 -4.41
C LYS A 108 1.16 -6.77 -5.10
N SER A 109 0.49 -5.93 -4.31
CA SER A 109 -0.46 -4.95 -4.82
C SER A 109 0.22 -3.88 -5.68
N PHE A 110 1.40 -3.41 -5.24
CA PHE A 110 2.23 -2.46 -5.98
C PHE A 110 2.68 -3.03 -7.33
N VAL A 111 3.22 -4.26 -7.34
CA VAL A 111 3.65 -4.94 -8.58
C VAL A 111 2.46 -5.13 -9.53
N LYS A 112 1.31 -5.59 -9.01
CA LYS A 112 0.10 -5.78 -9.81
C LYS A 112 -0.37 -4.47 -10.44
N PHE A 113 -0.37 -3.37 -9.69
CA PHE A 113 -0.75 -2.06 -10.19
C PHE A 113 0.15 -1.62 -11.35
N TRP A 114 1.48 -1.70 -11.18
CA TRP A 114 2.42 -1.30 -12.23
C TRP A 114 2.38 -2.21 -13.45
N LYS A 115 2.20 -3.52 -13.26
CA LYS A 115 1.99 -4.45 -14.38
C LYS A 115 0.78 -4.04 -15.21
N ASN A 116 -0.38 -3.82 -14.58
CA ASN A 116 -1.59 -3.39 -15.29
C ASN A 116 -1.39 -2.04 -16.00
N LYS A 117 -0.73 -1.09 -15.33
CA LYS A 117 -0.45 0.23 -15.90
C LYS A 117 0.48 0.16 -17.11
N LEU A 118 1.48 -0.71 -17.11
CA LEU A 118 2.35 -0.94 -18.26
C LEU A 118 1.60 -1.59 -19.42
N GLU A 119 0.72 -2.56 -19.16
CA GLU A 119 -0.16 -3.16 -20.17
C GLU A 119 -1.10 -2.13 -20.80
N ASP A 120 -1.63 -1.19 -20.01
CA ASP A 120 -2.48 -0.11 -20.51
C ASP A 120 -1.70 0.89 -21.39
N ILE A 121 -0.46 1.22 -21.00
CA ILE A 121 0.43 2.08 -21.80
C ILE A 121 0.75 1.42 -23.14
N ASP A 122 1.04 0.12 -23.17
CA ASP A 122 1.33 -0.61 -24.41
C ASP A 122 0.12 -0.66 -25.35
N ARG A 123 -1.09 -0.87 -24.79
CA ARG A 123 -2.36 -0.79 -25.55
C ARG A 123 -2.59 0.60 -26.15
N GLN A 124 -2.29 1.67 -25.42
CA GLN A 124 -2.40 3.04 -25.94
C GLN A 124 -1.33 3.34 -27.00
N GLY A 125 -0.10 2.90 -26.78
CA GLY A 125 1.02 3.04 -27.72
C GLY A 125 0.73 2.35 -29.05
N THR A 126 0.25 1.10 -29.02
CA THR A 126 -0.16 0.34 -30.22
C THR A 126 -1.35 0.98 -30.95
N HIS A 127 -2.30 1.58 -30.23
CA HIS A 127 -3.40 2.33 -30.84
C HIS A 127 -2.92 3.61 -31.54
N SER A 128 -1.99 4.34 -30.93
CA SER A 128 -1.40 5.55 -31.51
C SER A 128 -0.52 5.26 -32.74
N LEU A 129 0.21 4.14 -32.74
CA LEU A 129 1.00 3.65 -33.87
C LEU A 129 0.11 3.18 -35.03
N ARG A 130 -1.00 2.50 -34.75
CA ARG A 130 -1.97 2.12 -35.78
C ARG A 130 -2.67 3.32 -36.40
N ALA A 131 -3.03 4.32 -35.59
CA ALA A 131 -3.61 5.57 -36.06
C ALA A 131 -2.64 6.35 -36.96
N SER A 132 -1.36 6.46 -36.58
CA SER A 132 -0.34 7.15 -37.38
C SER A 132 0.04 6.39 -38.67
N LEU A 133 0.12 5.05 -38.63
CA LEU A 133 0.35 4.22 -39.83
C LEU A 133 -0.81 4.29 -40.83
N SER A 134 -2.06 4.33 -40.35
CA SER A 134 -3.23 4.47 -41.22
C SER A 134 -3.36 5.87 -41.82
N ALA A 135 -2.98 6.92 -41.09
CA ALA A 135 -2.90 8.29 -41.60
C ALA A 135 -1.78 8.45 -42.66
N SER A 136 -0.59 7.89 -42.41
CA SER A 136 0.54 7.91 -43.36
C SER A 136 0.20 7.23 -44.69
N ARG A 137 -0.48 6.07 -44.66
CA ARG A 137 -0.95 5.36 -45.86
C ARG A 137 -1.96 6.14 -46.70
N LYS A 138 -2.78 7.02 -46.11
CA LYS A 138 -3.73 7.87 -46.85
C LYS A 138 -3.02 9.03 -47.55
N SER A 139 -1.99 9.62 -46.95
CA SER A 139 -1.22 10.71 -47.58
C SER A 139 -0.39 10.28 -48.79
N LYS A 140 -0.03 8.99 -48.88
CA LYS A 140 0.78 8.43 -49.97
C LYS A 140 -0.02 8.01 -51.22
N LYS A 141 -1.34 8.17 -51.19
CA LYS A 141 -2.27 7.83 -52.28
C LYS A 141 -2.90 9.07 -52.96
N MET A 142 -2.49 10.27 -52.57
CA MET A 142 -2.75 11.53 -53.29
C MET A 142 -1.47 11.94 -54.01
#